data_AF-A0A0R3TIE1-F1
#
_entry.id   AF-A0A0R3TIE1-F1
#
_cell.length_a   1.000
_cell.length_b   1.000
_cell.length_c   1.000
_cell.angle_alpha   90.00
_cell.angle_beta   90.00
_cell.angle_gamma   90.00
#
_symmetry.space_group_name_H-M   'P 1'
#
loop_
_entity.id
_entity.type
_entity.pdbx_description
1 polymer ?
#
loop_
_entity_poly.entity_id
_entity_poly.type
_entity_poly.pdbx_seq_one_letter_code
_entity_poly.pdbx_strand_id
1 'polypeptide(L)'
;MESDIRQGIYVEWGTVEGHHYGISFSAIREIITTGRTALMDCQCQSVHLLHQPEFNPHAVFVSAPKFEIAKAMMENGIRESLTMNKRTVFSIFKLYSVQ
;
A
#
# COMPACT_ATOMS: atom_id res chain seq x y z
N MET A 1 -4.65 4.53 21.56
CA MET A 1 -4.02 4.72 20.24
C MET A 1 -2.77 5.57 20.28
N GLU A 2 -2.80 6.86 20.66
CA GLU A 2 -1.55 7.68 20.65
C GLU A 2 -0.42 7.11 21.52
N SER A 3 -0.74 6.57 22.69
CA SER A 3 0.24 5.87 23.53
C SER A 3 0.84 4.65 22.83
N ASP A 4 -0.02 3.85 22.20
CA ASP A 4 0.37 2.61 21.50
C ASP A 4 1.22 2.91 20.24
N ILE A 5 0.94 4.03 19.57
CA ILE A 5 1.76 4.56 18.48
C ILE A 5 3.17 4.88 18.98
N ARG A 6 3.29 5.59 20.12
CA ARG A 6 4.60 5.91 20.72
C ARG A 6 5.35 4.68 21.21
N GLN A 7 4.64 3.60 21.51
CA GLN A 7 5.20 2.31 21.91
C GLN A 7 5.57 1.42 20.71
N GLY A 8 5.30 1.85 19.47
CA GLY A 8 5.64 1.09 18.26
C GLY A 8 4.77 -0.14 18.02
N ILE A 9 3.51 -0.13 18.48
CA ILE A 9 2.59 -1.28 18.38
C ILE A 9 1.97 -1.42 16.97
N TYR A 10 2.13 -0.40 16.12
CA TYR A 10 1.61 -0.38 14.75
C TYR A 10 2.74 -0.47 13.72
N VAL A 11 2.48 -1.22 12.65
CA VAL A 11 3.29 -1.23 11.41
C VAL A 11 3.11 0.11 10.69
N GLU A 12 1.86 0.55 10.59
CA GLU A 12 1.47 1.83 9.99
C GLU A 12 0.38 2.48 10.81
N TRP A 13 0.39 3.79 10.85
CA TRP A 13 -0.67 4.58 11.45
C TRP A 13 -0.78 5.94 10.78
N GLY A 14 -1.96 6.54 10.85
CA GLY A 14 -2.22 7.86 10.32
C GLY A 14 -3.53 8.43 10.84
N THR A 15 -3.81 9.67 10.48
CA THR A 15 -5.04 10.36 10.86
C THR A 15 -5.74 10.88 9.61
N VAL A 16 -7.02 10.58 9.46
CA VAL A 16 -7.88 11.06 8.38
C VAL A 16 -9.14 11.64 9.01
N GLU A 17 -9.43 12.91 8.72
CA GLU A 17 -10.60 13.63 9.24
C GLU A 17 -10.74 13.53 10.78
N GLY A 18 -9.62 13.64 11.50
CA GLY A 18 -9.58 13.56 12.96
C GLY A 18 -9.69 12.15 13.55
N HIS A 19 -9.84 11.12 12.72
CA HIS A 19 -9.88 9.72 13.14
C HIS A 19 -8.55 9.03 12.88
N HIS A 20 -8.13 8.18 13.81
CA HIS A 20 -6.90 7.43 13.67
C HIS A 20 -7.13 6.07 13.01
N TYR A 21 -6.22 5.71 12.13
CA TYR A 21 -6.20 4.44 11.42
C TYR A 21 -4.81 3.82 11.54
N GLY A 22 -4.74 2.50 11.44
CA GLY A 22 -3.47 1.81 11.45
C GLY A 22 -3.57 0.32 11.31
N ILE A 23 -2.41 -0.29 11.11
CA ILE A 23 -2.20 -1.72 10.98
C ILE A 23 -1.43 -2.16 12.22
N SER A 24 -2.06 -2.90 13.13
CA SER A 24 -1.39 -3.38 14.34
C SER A 24 -0.62 -4.68 14.08
N PHE A 25 0.52 -4.86 14.73
CA PHE A 25 1.24 -6.14 14.71
C PHE A 25 0.38 -7.28 15.27
N SER A 26 -0.49 -6.98 16.25
CA SER A 26 -1.38 -7.98 16.85
C SER A 26 -2.38 -8.57 15.85
N ALA A 27 -2.95 -7.76 14.96
CA ALA A 27 -3.90 -8.22 13.95
C ALA A 27 -3.22 -9.14 12.93
N ILE A 28 -1.99 -8.82 12.54
CA ILE A 28 -1.18 -9.67 11.64
C ILE A 28 -0.91 -11.01 12.33
N ARG A 29 -0.47 -10.98 13.60
CA ARG A 29 -0.20 -12.17 14.40
C ARG A 29 -1.43 -13.08 14.50
N GLU A 30 -2.62 -12.52 14.72
CA GLU A 30 -3.87 -13.27 14.75
C GLU A 30 -4.18 -13.99 13.43
N ILE A 31 -3.95 -13.34 12.29
CA ILE A 31 -4.15 -13.99 10.98
C ILE A 31 -3.17 -15.16 10.82
N ILE A 32 -1.89 -14.95 11.12
CA ILE A 32 -0.85 -15.97 10.99
C ILE A 32 -1.12 -17.16 11.91
N THR A 33 -1.54 -16.93 13.16
CA THR A 33 -1.83 -18.03 14.12
C THR A 33 -3.01 -18.88 13.69
N THR A 34 -3.95 -18.34 12.89
CA THR A 34 -5.03 -19.13 12.27
C THR A 34 -4.58 -19.95 11.04
N GLY A 35 -3.28 -19.95 10.71
CA GLY A 35 -2.73 -20.66 9.55
C GLY A 35 -3.04 -20.00 8.20
N ARG A 36 -3.45 -18.73 8.21
CA ARG A 36 -3.76 -17.95 7.01
C ARG A 36 -2.63 -17.00 6.67
N THR A 37 -2.53 -16.66 5.39
CA THR A 37 -1.61 -15.62 4.91
C THR A 37 -2.29 -14.26 5.00
N ALA A 38 -1.68 -13.32 5.72
CA ALA A 38 -2.12 -11.93 5.72
C ALA A 38 -1.71 -11.25 4.40
N LEU A 39 -2.67 -10.87 3.56
CA LEU A 39 -2.43 -10.00 2.41
C LEU A 39 -2.48 -8.54 2.88
N MET A 40 -1.41 -7.80 2.61
CA MET A 40 -1.17 -6.51 3.23
C MET A 40 -0.92 -5.44 2.18
N ASP A 41 -1.73 -4.39 2.21
CA ASP A 41 -1.48 -3.13 1.49
C ASP A 41 -0.84 -2.15 2.48
N CYS A 42 0.48 -2.23 2.60
CA CYS A 42 1.27 -1.31 3.41
C CYS A 42 2.21 -0.51 2.50
N GLN A 43 2.54 0.70 2.92
CA GLN A 43 3.55 1.53 2.28
C GLN A 43 4.91 0.83 2.31
N CYS A 44 5.68 1.01 1.23
CA CYS A 44 6.99 0.37 1.07
C CYS A 44 7.96 0.64 2.24
N GLN A 45 7.84 1.81 2.88
CA GLN A 45 8.67 2.19 4.04
C GLN A 45 8.46 1.29 5.26
N SER A 46 7.29 0.68 5.38
CA SER A 46 6.89 -0.11 6.56
C SER A 46 7.27 -1.58 6.43
N VAL A 47 7.63 -2.04 5.22
CA VAL A 47 8.02 -3.43 4.95
C VAL A 47 9.23 -3.85 5.79
N HIS A 48 10.16 -2.94 6.08
CA HIS A 48 11.32 -3.25 6.93
C HIS A 48 10.90 -3.66 8.35
N LEU A 49 9.84 -3.09 8.89
CA LEU A 49 9.32 -3.43 10.22
C LEU A 49 8.78 -4.86 10.28
N LEU A 50 8.28 -5.36 9.14
CA LEU A 50 7.82 -6.74 8.99
C LEU A 50 8.97 -7.72 8.73
N HIS A 51 10.17 -7.26 8.39
CA HIS A 51 11.33 -8.12 8.08
C HIS A 51 11.98 -8.70 9.35
N GLN A 52 11.17 -9.36 10.16
CA GLN A 52 11.53 -10.03 11.40
C GLN A 52 11.18 -11.52 11.29
N PRO A 53 11.87 -12.43 11.99
CA PRO A 53 11.61 -13.87 11.92
C PRO A 53 10.15 -14.25 12.21
N GLU A 54 9.46 -13.45 13.01
CA GLU A 54 8.07 -13.67 13.36
C GLU A 54 7.10 -13.53 12.17
N PHE A 55 7.28 -12.51 11.34
CA PHE A 55 6.37 -12.21 10.22
C PHE A 55 6.91 -12.72 8.88
N ASN A 56 8.25 -12.69 8.72
CA ASN A 56 8.99 -13.15 7.55
C ASN A 56 8.26 -12.96 6.20
N PRO A 57 7.94 -11.71 5.83
CA PRO A 57 7.00 -11.41 4.76
C PRO A 57 7.57 -11.78 3.39
N HIS A 58 6.70 -12.24 2.51
CA HIS A 58 6.99 -12.30 1.08
C HIS A 58 6.65 -10.96 0.43
N ALA A 59 7.67 -10.14 0.15
CA ALA A 59 7.49 -8.87 -0.55
C ALA A 59 7.51 -9.07 -2.07
N VAL A 60 6.44 -8.69 -2.75
CA VAL A 60 6.31 -8.75 -4.21
C VAL A 60 6.26 -7.34 -4.78
N PHE A 61 7.25 -6.99 -5.60
CA PHE A 61 7.25 -5.74 -6.35
C PHE A 61 6.70 -5.98 -7.76
N VAL A 62 5.61 -5.28 -8.11
CA VAL A 62 5.05 -5.32 -9.46
C VAL A 62 5.61 -4.14 -10.25
N SER A 63 6.55 -4.41 -11.14
CA SER A 63 7.14 -3.39 -12.01
C SER A 63 6.10 -2.82 -12.97
N ALA A 64 6.16 -1.51 -13.22
CA ALA A 64 5.30 -0.87 -14.20
C ALA A 64 5.47 -1.53 -15.59
N PRO A 65 4.37 -1.83 -16.30
CA PRO A 65 4.46 -2.32 -17.66
C PRO A 65 4.88 -1.18 -18.60
N LYS A 66 5.22 -1.50 -19.85
CA LYS A 66 5.50 -0.49 -20.88
C LYS A 66 4.32 0.49 -21.01
N PHE A 67 4.61 1.75 -21.34
CA PHE A 67 3.61 2.81 -21.41
C PHE A 67 2.37 2.44 -22.23
N GLU A 68 2.56 1.86 -23.42
CA GLU A 68 1.44 1.45 -24.29
C GLU A 68 0.52 0.43 -23.63
N ILE A 69 1.09 -0.52 -22.88
CA ILE A 69 0.33 -1.52 -22.13
C ILE A 69 -0.39 -0.85 -20.96
N ALA A 70 0.30 0.01 -20.20
CA ALA A 70 -0.30 0.74 -19.08
C ALA A 70 -1.48 1.62 -19.53
N LYS A 71 -1.35 2.28 -20.70
CA LYS A 71 -2.40 3.09 -21.30
C LYS A 71 -3.61 2.24 -21.70
N ALA A 72 -3.39 1.14 -22.41
CA ALA A 72 -4.47 0.22 -22.81
C ALA A 72 -5.19 -0.38 -21.59
N MET A 73 -4.45 -0.76 -20.54
CA MET A 73 -5.03 -1.26 -19.28
C MET A 73 -5.91 -0.20 -18.61
N MET A 74 -5.47 1.06 -18.59
CA MET A 74 -6.24 2.16 -18.01
C MET A 74 -7.51 2.46 -18.81
N GLU A 75 -7.43 2.45 -20.15
CA GLU A 75 -8.59 2.63 -21.03
C GLU A 75 -9.62 1.51 -20.82
N ASN A 76 -9.18 0.26 -20.74
CA ASN A 76 -10.04 -0.89 -20.43
C ASN A 76 -10.69 -0.75 -19.05
N GLY A 77 -9.91 -0.38 -18.03
CA GLY A 77 -10.44 -0.21 -16.67
C GLY A 77 -11.47 0.92 -16.56
N ILE A 78 -11.32 2.01 -17.32
CA ILE A 78 -12.32 3.08 -17.38
C ILE A 78 -13.58 2.58 -18.09
N ARG A 79 -13.43 1.88 -19.22
CA ARG A 79 -14.57 1.31 -19.97
C ARG A 79 -15.38 0.33 -19.12
N GLU A 80 -14.73 -0.45 -18.29
CA GLU A 80 -15.34 -1.42 -17.39
C GLU A 80 -15.76 -0.82 -16.03
N SER A 81 -15.59 0.50 -15.83
CA SER A 81 -15.88 1.19 -14.56
C SER A 81 -15.10 0.65 -13.34
N LEU A 82 -13.94 0.01 -13.57
CA LEU A 82 -13.04 -0.51 -12.55
C LEU A 82 -12.07 0.56 -12.02
N THR A 83 -11.82 1.62 -12.80
CA THR A 83 -10.95 2.73 -12.39
C THR A 83 -11.42 4.05 -12.98
N MET A 84 -10.99 5.16 -12.38
CA MET A 84 -11.26 6.51 -12.85
C MET A 84 -9.95 7.26 -13.09
N ASN A 85 -9.92 8.08 -14.15
CA ASN A 85 -8.76 8.92 -14.41
C ASN A 85 -8.72 10.09 -13.42
N LYS A 86 -7.97 9.93 -12.32
CA LYS A 86 -7.73 10.97 -11.32
C LYS A 86 -6.60 11.94 -11.71
N ARG A 87 -5.97 11.78 -12.87
CA ARG A 87 -4.86 12.65 -13.29
C ARG A 87 -5.41 14.00 -13.76
N THR A 88 -5.32 15.02 -12.92
CA THR A 88 -5.40 16.41 -13.36
C THR A 88 -4.20 16.68 -14.28
N VAL A 89 -4.40 17.44 -15.37
CA VAL A 89 -3.39 17.81 -16.39
C VAL A 89 -2.02 18.22 -15.84
N PHE A 90 -1.97 18.77 -14.62
CA PHE A 90 -0.76 19.22 -13.94
C PHE A 90 0.21 18.09 -13.53
N SER A 91 -0.29 16.89 -13.24
CA SER A 91 0.52 15.75 -12.77
C SER A 91 1.32 15.07 -13.89
N ILE A 92 0.84 15.20 -15.14
CA ILE A 92 1.46 14.62 -16.32
C ILE A 92 2.81 15.29 -16.61
N PHE A 93 2.90 16.62 -16.51
CA PHE A 93 4.14 17.37 -16.73
C PHE A 93 5.27 16.98 -15.78
N LYS A 94 4.94 16.63 -14.53
CA LYS A 94 5.97 16.29 -13.53
C LYS A 94 6.66 14.95 -13.81
N LEU A 95 6.01 14.03 -14.53
CA LEU A 95 6.61 12.76 -14.94
C LEU A 95 7.53 12.93 -16.17
N TYR A 96 7.25 13.90 -17.05
CA TYR A 96 8.03 14.16 -18.27
C TYR A 96 9.20 15.14 -18.07
N SER A 97 9.28 15.84 -16.94
CA SER A 97 10.42 16.70 -16.59
C SER A 97 11.51 15.99 -15.78
N VAL A 98 11.40 14.67 -15.58
CA VAL A 98 12.43 13.83 -14.93
C VAL A 98 12.95 12.76 -15.92
N GLN A 99 13.03 13.10 -17.20
CA GLN A 99 13.85 12.41 -18.20
C GLN A 99 14.94 13.35 -18.70
#